data_AF-A0A957CG65-F1
#
_entry.id   AF-A0A957CG65-F1
#
_cell.length_a   1.000
_cell.length_b   1.000
_cell.length_c   1.000
_cell.angle_alpha   90.00
_cell.angle_beta   90.00
_cell.angle_gamma   90.00
#
_symmetry.space_group_name_H-M   'P 1'
#
loop_
_entity.id
_entity.type
_entity.pdbx_description
1 polymer ?
#
loop_
_entity_poly.entity_id
_entity_poly.type
_entity_poly.pdbx_seq_one_letter_code
_entity_poly.pdbx_strand_id
1 'polypeptide(L)' 'ERPNRELDSFLAEEGIPYLDLLESFREYSPEGGADLYYRKDFHMNEAGHHLAGEKLNEFVQEELIGG' A
#
# COMPACT_ATOMS: atom_id res chain seq x y z
N GLU A 1 7.20 -5.68 10.23
CA GLU A 1 8.08 -6.34 9.24
C GLU A 1 7.88 -7.85 9.18
N ARG A 2 7.99 -8.60 10.29
CA ARG A 2 7.77 -10.06 10.28
C ARG A 2 6.38 -10.48 9.77
N PRO A 3 5.25 -9.85 10.19
CA PRO A 3 3.93 -10.24 9.71
C PRO A 3 3.72 -9.99 8.21
N ASN A 4 4.14 -8.83 7.69
CA ASN A 4 4.01 -8.52 6.27
C ASN A 4 4.86 -9.44 5.39
N ARG A 5 6.07 -9.80 5.83
CA ARG A 5 6.94 -10.73 5.08
C ARG A 5 6.41 -12.16 5.05
N GLU A 6 5.82 -12.62 6.15
CA GLU A 6 5.17 -13.94 6.21
C GLU A 6 3.92 -13.97 5.31
N LEU A 7 3.15 -12.87 5.29
CA LEU A 7 1.99 -12.71 4.42
C LEU A 7 2.39 -12.66 2.94
N ASP A 8 3.41 -11.88 2.58
CA ASP A 8 3.98 -11.81 1.23
C ASP A 8 4.38 -13.20 0.71
N SER A 9 5.15 -13.95 1.52
CA SER A 9 5.61 -15.28 1.15
C SER A 9 4.43 -16.24 0.89
N PHE A 10 3.40 -16.19 1.73
CA PHE A 10 2.20 -17.02 1.58
C PHE A 10 1.39 -16.64 0.33
N LEU A 11 1.17 -15.33 0.10
CA LEU A 11 0.40 -14.87 -1.06
C LEU A 11 1.12 -15.19 -2.38
N ALA A 12 2.44 -15.09 -2.40
CA ALA A 12 3.26 -15.52 -3.54
C ALA A 12 3.16 -17.04 -3.78
N GLU A 13 3.20 -17.86 -2.73
CA GLU A 13 3.03 -19.32 -2.85
C GLU A 13 1.66 -19.70 -3.41
N GLU A 14 0.60 -19.03 -2.98
CA GLU A 14 -0.77 -19.27 -3.43
C GLU A 14 -1.09 -18.62 -4.79
N GLY A 15 -0.15 -17.85 -5.37
CA GLY A 15 -0.37 -17.13 -6.63
C GLY A 15 -1.45 -16.06 -6.54
N ILE A 16 -1.60 -15.43 -5.37
CA ILE A 16 -2.56 -14.37 -5.11
C ILE A 16 -1.85 -13.02 -5.28
N PRO A 17 -2.21 -12.22 -6.30
CA PRO A 17 -1.68 -10.87 -6.44
C PRO A 17 -2.06 -10.03 -5.22
N TYR A 18 -1.11 -9.23 -4.72
CA TYR A 18 -1.36 -8.35 -3.58
C TYR A 18 -0.58 -7.04 -3.71
N LEU A 19 -1.13 -6.00 -3.08
CA LEU A 19 -0.53 -4.66 -3.04
C LEU A 19 -0.05 -4.35 -1.63
N ASP A 20 1.26 -4.15 -1.44
CA ASP A 20 1.81 -3.63 -0.17
C ASP A 20 1.81 -2.10 -0.17
N LEU A 21 0.83 -1.51 0.51
CA LEU A 21 0.78 -0.06 0.69
C LEU A 21 1.83 0.47 1.68
N LEU A 22 2.40 -0.39 2.55
CA LEU A 22 3.33 0.06 3.58
C LEU A 22 4.61 0.65 2.98
N GLU A 23 5.11 0.07 1.88
CA GLU A 23 6.30 0.57 1.20
C GLU A 23 6.04 1.95 0.59
N SER A 24 4.96 2.09 -0.20
CA SER A 24 4.58 3.39 -0.78
C SER A 24 4.34 4.48 0.27
N PHE A 25 3.73 4.14 1.41
CA PHE A 25 3.52 5.08 2.51
C PHE A 25 4.83 5.46 3.22
N ARG A 26 5.77 4.51 3.34
CA ARG A 26 7.10 4.77 3.88
C ARG A 26 7.95 5.65 2.97
N GLU A 27 7.73 5.66 1.65
CA GLU A 27 8.43 6.54 0.70
C GLU A 27 7.85 7.95 0.70
N TYR A 28 6.53 8.09 0.85
CA TYR A 28 5.86 9.39 0.87
C TYR A 28 6.24 10.25 2.10
N SER A 29 6.39 9.63 3.27
CA SER A 29 6.71 10.33 4.52
C SER A 29 8.11 11.00 4.58
N PRO A 30 9.22 10.36 4.14
CA PRO A 30 10.57 10.93 4.21
C PRO A 30 10.84 12.08 3.22
N GLU A 31 10.06 12.24 2.14
CA GLU A 31 10.23 13.33 1.17
C GLU A 31 9.56 14.65 1.57
N GLY A 32 9.08 14.78 2.81
CA GLY A 32 8.34 15.97 3.25
C GLY A 32 6.86 15.94 2.88
N GLY A 33 6.32 14.76 2.58
CA GLY A 33 4.89 14.53 2.41
C GLY A 33 4.09 14.83 3.68
N ALA A 34 2.78 15.08 3.50
CA ALA A 34 1.85 15.27 4.61
C ALA A 34 1.73 13.99 5.47
N ASP A 35 1.36 14.14 6.75
CA ASP A 35 0.92 13.00 7.56
C ASP A 35 -0.16 12.23 6.76
N LEU A 36 -0.02 10.92 6.55
CA LEU A 36 -1.01 10.10 5.84
C LEU A 36 -2.12 9.56 6.75
N TYR A 37 -1.96 9.75 8.06
CA TYR A 37 -2.81 9.16 9.08
C TYR A 37 -3.24 10.19 10.10
N TYR A 38 -4.44 10.00 10.65
CA TYR A 38 -4.81 10.62 11.90
C TYR A 38 -3.98 10.00 13.03
N ARG A 39 -3.19 10.84 13.73
CA ARG A 39 -2.29 10.42 14.82
C ARG A 39 -3.00 9.72 15.99
N LYS A 40 -4.33 9.81 16.06
CA LYS A 40 -5.14 9.32 17.17
C LYS A 40 -5.48 7.83 17.07
N ASP A 41 -5.75 7.34 15.85
CA ASP A 41 -6.31 6.00 15.64
C ASP A 41 -5.77 5.28 14.40
N PHE A 42 -4.73 5.84 13.77
CA PHE A 42 -4.06 5.27 12.60
C PHE A 42 -4.96 5.09 11.36
N HIS A 43 -6.16 5.70 11.34
CA HIS A 43 -6.94 5.76 10.11
C HIS A 43 -6.26 6.69 9.12
N MET A 44 -6.31 6.32 7.84
CA MET A 44 -5.86 7.20 6.77
C MET A 44 -6.66 8.49 6.79
N ASN A 45 -5.98 9.62 6.59
CA ASN A 45 -6.65 10.87 6.28
C ASN A 45 -6.88 10.97 4.76
N GLU A 46 -7.32 12.14 4.29
CA GLU A 46 -7.57 12.36 2.86
C GLU A 46 -6.34 12.06 1.98
N ALA A 47 -5.16 12.51 2.38
CA ALA A 47 -3.91 12.25 1.64
C ALA A 47 -3.56 10.75 1.64
N GLY A 48 -3.73 10.06 2.77
CA GLY A 48 -3.58 8.61 2.87
C GLY A 48 -4.50 7.84 1.94
N HIS A 49 -5.79 8.18 1.94
CA HIS A 49 -6.77 7.58 1.04
C HIS A 49 -6.50 7.89 -0.43
N HIS A 50 -6.03 9.10 -0.75
CA HIS A 50 -5.70 9.49 -2.11
C HIS A 50 -4.54 8.65 -2.66
N LEU A 51 -3.43 8.58 -1.93
CA LEU A 51 -2.26 7.78 -2.31
C LEU A 51 -2.61 6.29 -2.41
N ALA A 52 -3.41 5.77 -1.47
CA ALA A 52 -3.90 4.39 -1.54
C ALA A 52 -4.71 4.13 -2.81
N GLY A 53 -5.54 5.10 -3.24
CA GLY A 53 -6.33 5.02 -4.46
C GLY A 53 -5.47 5.00 -5.72
N GLU A 54 -4.43 5.85 -5.78
CA GLU A 54 -3.48 5.85 -6.90
C GLU A 54 -2.77 4.50 -7.03
N LYS A 55 -2.23 3.97 -5.93
CA LYS A 55 -1.55 2.67 -5.90
C LYS A 55 -2.46 1.51 -6.20
N LEU A 56 -3.71 1.55 -5.74
CA LEU A 56 -4.70 0.54 -6.09
C LEU A 56 -5.03 0.56 -7.58
N ASN A 57 -5.16 1.75 -8.17
CA ASN A 57 -5.43 1.87 -9.60
C ASN A 57 -4.26 1.32 -10.43
N GLU A 58 -3.01 1.71 -10.11
CA GLU A 58 -1.80 1.16 -10.74
C GLU A 58 -1.79 -0.37 -10.69
N PHE A 59 -1.96 -0.93 -9.49
CA PHE A 59 -1.98 -2.38 -9.27
C PHE A 59 -3.06 -3.09 -10.10
N VAL A 60 -4.29 -2.56 -10.13
CA VAL A 60 -5.39 -3.16 -10.89
C VAL A 60 -5.11 -3.15 -12.39
N GLN A 61 -4.53 -2.06 -12.92
CA GLN A 61 -4.16 -1.99 -14.34
C GLN A 61 -3.09 -3.04 -14.69
N GLU A 62 -2.04 -3.13 -13.88
CA GLU A 62 -0.90 -4.02 -14.13
C GLU A 62 -1.25 -5.50 -13.95
N GLU A 63 -1.90 -5.86 -12.85
CA GLU A 63 -2.05 -7.27 -12.43
C GLU A 63 -3.38 -7.90 -12.87
N LEU A 64 -4.45 -7.10 -13.05
CA LEU A 64 -5.80 -7.65 -13.22
C LEU A 64 -6.45 -7.35 -14.58
N ILE A 65 -6.07 -6.25 -15.22
CA ILE A 65 -6.65 -5.84 -16.51
C ILE A 65 -5.72 -6.19 -17.68
N GLY A 66 -4.42 -6.38 -17.41
CA GLY A 66 -3.39 -6.68 -18.40
C GLY A 66 -2.98 -5.40 -19.14
N GLY A 67 -1.77 -4.90 -18.83
CA GLY A 67 -1.16 -3.75 -19.49
C GLY A 67 -0.96 -3.92 -21.00
#